data_AF-A0A3D4GJE5-F1
#
_entry.id   AF-A0A3D4GJE5-F1
#
_cell.length_a   1.000
_cell.length_b   1.000
_cell.length_c   1.000
_cell.angle_alpha   90.00
_cell.angle_beta   90.00
_cell.angle_gamma   90.00
#
_symmetry.space_group_name_H-M   'P 1'
#
loop_
_entity.id
_entity.type
_entity.pdbx_description
1 polymer ?
#
loop_
_entity_poly.entity_id
_entity_poly.type
_entity_poly.pdbx_seq_one_letter_code
_entity_poly.pdbx_strand_id
1 'polypeptide(L)'
;MFSFTLNTQKDQARAGEMYTPHGVIQTPIFMPVGTQATVKALSPNDLERAGAQVILANTYHLYLRPGEKTVAKLGGIQKFMGWNKPVLTDSGGFQVFS
;
A
#
# COMPACT_ATOMS: atom_id res chain seq x y z
N MET A 1 1.58 8.97 -13.15
CA MET A 1 1.26 10.37 -12.80
C MET A 1 0.89 10.40 -11.33
N PHE A 2 1.37 11.39 -10.59
CA PHE A 2 1.10 11.58 -9.18
C PHE A 2 0.75 13.06 -8.97
N SER A 3 -0.31 13.36 -8.24
CA SER A 3 -0.62 14.72 -7.80
C SER A 3 -1.22 14.70 -6.41
N PHE A 4 -1.09 15.82 -5.70
CA PHE A 4 -1.67 16.03 -4.39
C PHE A 4 -2.42 17.36 -4.36
N THR A 5 -3.66 17.33 -3.88
CA THR A 5 -4.51 18.51 -3.70
C THR A 5 -4.77 18.70 -2.22
N LEU A 6 -4.46 19.87 -1.67
CA LEU A 6 -4.84 20.25 -0.31
C LEU A 6 -6.27 20.81 -0.32
N ASN A 7 -7.18 20.18 0.39
CA ASN A 7 -8.59 20.58 0.43
C ASN A 7 -8.86 21.57 1.58
N THR A 8 -8.29 21.31 2.75
CA THR A 8 -8.44 22.17 3.92
C THR A 8 -7.25 22.06 4.85
N GLN A 9 -7.02 23.12 5.62
CA GLN A 9 -5.97 23.21 6.62
C GLN A 9 -6.49 23.92 7.87
N LYS A 10 -6.16 23.36 9.03
CA LYS A 10 -6.37 24.00 10.34
C LYS A 10 -5.09 23.86 11.13
N ASP A 11 -4.43 24.98 11.43
CA ASP A 11 -3.11 25.01 12.04
C ASP A 11 -2.11 24.15 11.24
N GLN A 12 -1.55 23.10 11.85
CA GLN A 12 -0.66 22.13 11.22
C GLN A 12 -1.37 20.91 10.62
N ALA A 13 -2.67 20.75 10.87
CA ALA A 13 -3.46 19.65 10.33
C ALA A 13 -3.89 19.96 8.90
N ARG A 14 -3.73 18.96 8.00
CA ARG A 14 -4.11 19.06 6.59
C ARG A 14 -4.99 17.89 6.20
N ALA A 15 -6.02 18.16 5.41
CA ALA A 15 -6.77 17.14 4.71
C ALA A 15 -6.79 17.42 3.21
N GLY A 16 -6.65 16.37 2.40
CA GLY A 16 -6.45 16.50 0.97
C GLY A 16 -6.45 15.16 0.26
N GLU A 17 -6.25 15.19 -1.04
CA GLU A 17 -6.37 14.03 -1.92
C GLU A 17 -5.06 13.76 -2.67
N MET A 18 -4.62 12.51 -2.63
CA MET A 18 -3.48 12.01 -3.39
C MET A 18 -3.99 11.17 -4.55
N TYR A 19 -3.67 11.61 -5.76
CA TYR A 19 -4.07 10.95 -7.00
C TYR A 19 -2.94 10.08 -7.50
N THR A 20 -3.22 8.79 -7.69
CA THR A 20 -2.27 7.81 -8.22
C THR A 20 -2.87 7.12 -9.44
N PRO A 21 -2.07 6.41 -10.25
CA PRO A 21 -2.60 5.64 -11.38
C PRO A 21 -3.59 4.54 -10.97
N HIS A 22 -3.61 4.14 -9.70
CA HIS A 22 -4.41 3.03 -9.19
C HIS A 22 -5.55 3.47 -8.27
N GLY A 23 -5.80 4.78 -8.14
CA GLY A 23 -6.89 5.31 -7.31
C GLY A 23 -6.52 6.59 -6.56
N VAL A 24 -7.54 7.18 -5.94
CA VAL A 24 -7.42 8.38 -5.09
C VAL A 24 -7.35 7.96 -3.62
N ILE A 25 -6.49 8.62 -2.86
CA ILE A 25 -6.31 8.40 -1.42
C ILE A 25 -6.64 9.72 -0.70
N GLN A 26 -7.60 9.67 0.22
CA GLN A 26 -7.95 10.76 1.12
C GLN A 26 -6.96 10.81 2.28
N THR A 27 -6.46 11.99 2.62
CA THR A 27 -5.54 12.22 3.73
C THR A 27 -6.21 13.07 4.82
N PRO A 28 -5.90 12.87 6.11
CA PRO A 28 -4.94 11.91 6.67
C PRO A 28 -5.40 10.46 6.55
N ILE A 29 -4.47 9.54 6.29
CA ILE A 29 -4.76 8.12 6.02
C ILE A 29 -3.98 7.21 6.97
N PHE A 30 -4.64 6.14 7.41
CA PHE A 30 -3.99 5.01 8.07
C PHE A 30 -3.88 3.86 7.06
N MET A 31 -2.68 3.26 6.97
CA MET A 31 -2.39 2.23 5.98
C MET A 31 -2.25 0.86 6.67
N PRO A 32 -3.11 -0.13 6.33
CA PRO A 32 -2.90 -1.51 6.76
C PRO A 32 -1.56 -2.06 6.23
N VAL A 33 -0.84 -2.80 7.06
CA VAL A 33 0.49 -3.34 6.73
C VAL A 33 0.39 -4.81 6.30
N GLY A 34 0.82 -5.09 5.07
CA GLY A 34 1.00 -6.42 4.52
C GLY A 34 2.46 -6.86 4.61
N THR A 35 2.75 -7.84 5.46
CA THR A 35 4.13 -8.30 5.72
C THR A 35 4.61 -9.36 4.73
N GLN A 36 3.73 -10.08 4.05
CA GLN A 36 4.07 -11.09 3.02
C GLN A 36 3.07 -11.05 1.86
N ALA A 37 2.86 -9.86 1.27
CA ALA A 37 1.78 -9.66 0.30
C ALA A 37 0.38 -10.06 0.82
N THR A 38 0.20 -10.07 2.14
CA THR A 38 -1.08 -10.32 2.79
C THR A 38 -1.15 -9.48 4.05
N VAL A 39 -2.31 -8.89 4.31
CA VAL A 39 -2.62 -8.36 5.65
C VAL A 39 -3.10 -9.55 6.46
N LYS A 40 -2.44 -9.83 7.59
CA LYS A 40 -2.72 -11.05 8.36
C LYS A 40 -4.19 -11.12 8.75
N ALA A 41 -4.79 -12.30 8.52
CA ALA A 41 -6.18 -12.64 8.85
C ALA A 41 -7.28 -11.86 8.10
N LEU A 42 -6.95 -11.02 7.12
CA LEU A 42 -7.93 -10.26 6.34
C LEU A 42 -7.78 -10.55 4.85
N SER A 43 -8.89 -10.80 4.18
CA SER A 43 -8.93 -10.85 2.71
C SER A 43 -8.88 -9.43 2.12
N PRO A 44 -8.52 -9.27 0.83
CA PRO A 44 -8.64 -7.98 0.15
C PRO A 44 -10.05 -7.37 0.26
N ASN A 45 -11.09 -8.20 0.21
CA ASN A 45 -12.48 -7.76 0.37
C ASN A 45 -12.77 -7.20 1.77
N ASP A 46 -12.17 -7.79 2.82
CA ASP A 46 -12.33 -7.26 4.18
C ASP A 46 -11.66 -5.88 4.32
N LEU A 47 -10.49 -5.70 3.69
CA LEU A 47 -9.80 -4.40 3.64
C LEU A 47 -10.62 -3.37 2.87
N GLU A 48 -11.23 -3.76 1.76
CA GLU A 48 -12.12 -2.88 1.01
C GLU A 48 -13.35 -2.47 1.83
N ARG A 49 -13.98 -3.43 2.52
CA ARG A 49 -15.11 -3.18 3.43
C ARG A 49 -14.73 -2.29 4.62
N ALA A 50 -13.51 -2.43 5.13
CA ALA A 50 -12.96 -1.56 6.17
C ALA A 50 -12.62 -0.15 5.67
N GLY A 51 -12.79 0.13 4.37
CA GLY A 51 -12.53 1.44 3.79
C GLY A 51 -11.05 1.72 3.50
N ALA A 52 -10.19 0.69 3.47
CA ALA A 52 -8.80 0.88 3.11
C ALA A 52 -8.68 1.39 1.66
N GLN A 53 -7.93 2.48 1.51
CA GLN A 53 -7.66 3.13 0.22
C GLN A 53 -6.28 2.79 -0.30
N VAL A 54 -5.34 2.45 0.58
CA VAL A 54 -3.96 2.10 0.25
C VAL A 54 -3.47 1.10 1.29
N ILE A 55 -2.57 0.21 0.88
CA ILE A 55 -1.90 -0.73 1.77
C ILE A 55 -0.39 -0.53 1.71
N LEU A 56 0.28 -0.78 2.81
CA LEU A 56 1.75 -0.84 2.85
C LEU A 56 2.18 -2.29 2.65
N ALA A 57 3.01 -2.57 1.65
CA ALA A 57 3.62 -3.88 1.43
C ALA A 57 5.10 -3.86 1.83
N ASN A 58 5.50 -4.81 2.67
CA ASN A 58 6.89 -4.94 3.10
C ASN A 58 7.72 -5.64 2.02
N THR A 59 8.72 -4.95 1.50
CA THR A 59 9.57 -5.43 0.40
C THR A 59 10.56 -6.48 0.85
N TYR A 60 11.04 -6.45 2.10
CA TYR A 60 12.03 -7.40 2.62
C TYR A 60 11.53 -8.84 2.54
N HIS A 61 10.31 -9.10 3.02
CA HIS A 61 9.77 -10.46 2.97
C HIS A 61 9.43 -10.90 1.56
N LEU A 62 8.89 -10.00 0.72
CA LEU A 62 8.59 -10.29 -0.69
C LEU A 62 9.85 -10.67 -1.47
N TYR A 63 10.95 -9.98 -1.20
CA TYR A 63 12.26 -10.26 -1.77
C TYR A 63 12.78 -11.64 -1.34
N LEU A 64 12.66 -12.00 -0.06
CA LEU A 64 13.10 -13.31 0.42
C LEU A 64 12.24 -14.45 -0.14
N ARG A 65 10.91 -14.30 -0.10
CA ARG A 65 9.93 -15.27 -0.60
C ARG A 65 8.64 -14.54 -1.00
N PRO A 66 8.16 -14.64 -2.25
CA PRO A 66 8.59 -15.57 -3.30
C PRO A 66 9.70 -15.03 -4.24
N GLY A 67 10.25 -13.85 -3.97
CA GLY A 67 11.23 -13.17 -4.83
C GLY A 67 10.58 -12.23 -5.83
N GLU A 68 11.26 -11.11 -6.12
CA GLU A 68 10.80 -10.03 -6.98
C GLU A 68 10.55 -10.49 -8.43
N LYS A 69 11.39 -11.41 -8.95
CA LYS A 69 11.21 -11.99 -10.29
C LYS A 69 9.91 -12.79 -10.39
N THR A 70 9.57 -13.52 -9.34
CA THR A 70 8.32 -14.30 -9.28
C THR A 70 7.12 -13.37 -9.23
N VAL A 71 7.17 -12.33 -8.37
CA VAL A 71 6.10 -11.32 -8.29
C VAL A 71 5.90 -10.60 -9.62
N ALA A 72 6.99 -10.21 -10.29
CA ALA A 72 6.94 -9.58 -11.61
C ALA A 72 6.30 -10.51 -12.66
N LYS A 73 6.69 -11.79 -12.70
CA LYS A 73 6.14 -12.80 -13.62
C LYS A 73 4.64 -13.04 -13.40
N LEU A 74 4.17 -12.92 -12.15
CA LEU A 74 2.76 -13.04 -11.79
C LEU A 74 1.96 -11.73 -12.02
N GLY A 75 2.58 -10.72 -12.63
CA GLY A 75 1.91 -9.49 -13.05
C GLY A 75 1.95 -8.37 -12.02
N GLY A 76 2.92 -8.40 -11.11
CA GLY A 76 3.20 -7.34 -10.14
C GLY A 76 2.49 -7.54 -8.79
N ILE A 77 2.87 -6.71 -7.81
CA ILE A 77 2.46 -6.88 -6.41
C ILE A 77 0.95 -6.80 -6.23
N GLN A 78 0.26 -5.91 -6.93
CA GLN A 78 -1.20 -5.76 -6.84
C GLN A 78 -1.94 -7.03 -7.26
N LYS A 79 -1.58 -7.61 -8.42
CA LYS A 79 -2.16 -8.87 -8.89
C LYS A 79 -1.82 -10.03 -7.96
N PHE A 80 -0.58 -10.06 -7.46
CA PHE A 80 -0.15 -11.08 -6.51
C PHE A 80 -0.95 -11.04 -5.19
N MET A 81 -1.30 -9.85 -4.72
CA MET A 81 -2.10 -9.64 -3.49
C MET A 81 -3.61 -9.73 -3.71
N GLY A 82 -4.08 -9.75 -4.97
CA GLY A 82 -5.50 -9.56 -5.28
C GLY A 82 -6.03 -8.19 -4.85
N TRP A 83 -5.18 -7.16 -4.84
CA TRP A 83 -5.51 -5.80 -4.41
C TRP A 83 -5.41 -4.82 -5.57
N ASN A 84 -6.54 -4.21 -5.95
CA ASN A 84 -6.64 -3.37 -7.15
C ASN A 84 -6.53 -1.86 -6.86
N LYS A 85 -6.25 -1.47 -5.62
CA LYS A 85 -6.06 -0.06 -5.20
C LYS A 85 -4.55 0.23 -4.98
N PRO A 86 -4.15 1.47 -4.65
CA PRO A 86 -2.75 1.81 -4.44
C PRO A 86 -2.03 0.93 -3.41
N VAL A 87 -0.75 0.69 -3.66
CA VAL A 87 0.18 -0.02 -2.77
C VAL A 87 1.40 0.87 -2.56
N LEU A 88 1.78 1.08 -1.31
CA LEU A 88 3.06 1.68 -0.94
C LEU A 88 4.01 0.58 -0.53
N THR A 89 5.16 0.47 -1.18
CA THR A 89 6.22 -0.46 -0.77
C THR A 89 7.22 0.26 0.11
N ASP A 90 7.61 -0.35 1.23
CA ASP A 90 8.77 0.12 1.97
C ASP A 90 10.08 -0.25 1.24
N SER A 91 11.23 0.24 1.74
CA SER A 91 12.53 -0.11 1.16
C SER A 91 13.10 -1.44 1.69
N GLY A 92 12.47 -2.04 2.70
CA GLY A 92 13.01 -3.20 3.43
C GLY A 92 14.22 -2.90 4.33
N GLY A 93 14.76 -1.67 4.30
CA GLY A 93 16.01 -1.34 5.00
C GLY A 93 15.91 -1.47 6.52
N PHE A 94 14.77 -1.09 7.11
CA PHE A 94 14.56 -1.23 8.55
C PHE A 94 14.64 -2.69 9.00
N GLN A 95 14.03 -3.60 8.25
CA GLN A 95 13.98 -5.03 8.55
C GLN A 95 15.33 -5.74 8.38
N VAL A 96 16.25 -5.17 7.60
CA VAL A 96 17.62 -5.68 7.48
C VAL A 96 18.40 -5.47 8.79
N PHE A 97 18.07 -4.43 9.55
CA PHE A 97 18.76 -4.07 10.80
C PHE A 97 18.04 -4.52 12.08
N SER A 98 16.82 -5.08 11.98
CA SER A 98 15.97 -5.45 13.12
C SER A 98 15.92 -6.95 13.38
#